data_AF-A0A7S4SPI6-F1
#
_entry.id   AF-A0A7S4SPI6-F1
#
_cell.length_a   1.000
_cell.length_b   1.000
_cell.length_c   1.000
_cell.angle_alpha   90.00
_cell.angle_beta   90.00
_cell.angle_gamma   90.00
#
_symmetry.space_group_name_H-M   'P 1'
#
loop_
_entity.id
_entity.type
_entity.pdbx_description
1 polymer ?
#
loop_
_entity_poly.entity_id
_entity_poly.type
_entity_poly.pdbx_seq_one_letter_code
_entity_poly.pdbx_strand_id
1 'polypeptide(L)'
;AGAVAAGRGVFFYGKVQAATDRAQRAESLAAALLDTRGQCDGAREAALLAAHRLHVAACRQLGVDEHSAPEALRRAGWTDAANRLTVLRGAVGRHHGLFTVDGAAFCDLSAAEFRALQRSAARSAAAPDQGRHGSAQAQEAAGAAPSQLPQPPARSIAQRLVMPAPALPGGPLRPDLAARLRRRCRNPPRR
;
A
#
# COMPACT_ATOMS: atom_id res chain seq x y z
N ALA A 1 7.39 -14.38 -59.69
CA ALA A 1 7.49 -15.01 -58.36
C ALA A 1 8.04 -13.98 -57.38
N GLY A 2 7.21 -13.49 -56.45
CA GLY A 2 7.61 -12.52 -55.43
C GLY A 2 6.81 -12.80 -54.17
N ALA A 3 7.37 -13.62 -53.28
CA ALA A 3 6.72 -14.06 -52.05
C ALA A 3 6.82 -12.98 -50.97
N VAL A 4 5.67 -12.72 -50.36
CA VAL A 4 5.37 -11.60 -49.45
C VAL A 4 5.95 -11.85 -48.06
N ALA A 5 6.85 -10.97 -47.61
CA ALA A 5 7.38 -10.95 -46.25
C ALA A 5 6.47 -10.12 -45.30
N ALA A 6 5.28 -10.63 -44.99
CA ALA A 6 4.34 -10.00 -44.06
C ALA A 6 4.13 -10.90 -42.84
N GLY A 7 5.02 -10.84 -41.83
CA GLY A 7 4.90 -11.73 -40.67
C GLY A 7 5.42 -11.23 -39.33
N ARG A 8 6.06 -10.05 -39.24
CA ARG A 8 6.74 -9.61 -38.01
C ARG A 8 6.10 -8.45 -37.22
N GLY A 9 4.98 -7.90 -37.69
CA GLY A 9 4.36 -6.73 -37.06
C GLY A 9 3.44 -7.00 -35.85
N VAL A 10 2.92 -8.22 -35.68
CA VAL A 10 1.78 -8.46 -34.78
C VAL A 10 2.20 -8.73 -33.32
N PHE A 11 3.43 -9.20 -33.07
CA PHE A 11 3.87 -9.59 -31.73
C PHE A 11 4.23 -8.42 -30.80
N PHE A 12 4.59 -7.26 -31.34
CA PHE A 12 4.94 -6.10 -30.51
C PHE A 12 3.70 -5.41 -29.93
N TYR A 13 2.60 -5.34 -30.68
CA TYR A 13 1.37 -4.68 -30.22
C TYR A 13 0.73 -5.37 -29.02
N GLY A 14 0.72 -6.71 -28.98
CA GLY A 14 0.12 -7.47 -27.87
C GLY A 14 0.82 -7.28 -26.52
N LYS A 15 2.15 -7.13 -26.51
CA LYS A 15 2.93 -6.93 -25.27
C LYS A 15 2.71 -5.54 -24.67
N VAL A 16 2.59 -4.51 -25.52
CA VAL A 16 2.32 -3.14 -25.09
C VAL A 16 0.91 -3.04 -24.52
N GLN A 17 -0.10 -3.59 -25.21
CA GLN A 17 -1.50 -3.57 -24.75
C GLN A 17 -1.66 -4.24 -23.37
N ALA A 18 -1.05 -5.42 -23.17
CA ALA A 18 -1.12 -6.14 -21.90
C ALA A 18 -0.39 -5.43 -20.74
N ALA A 19 0.59 -4.57 -21.02
CA ALA A 19 1.23 -3.74 -20.01
C ALA A 19 0.32 -2.54 -19.65
N THR A 20 -0.28 -1.90 -20.65
CA THR A 20 -1.21 -0.78 -20.48
C THR A 20 -2.47 -1.20 -19.72
N ASP A 21 -3.05 -2.36 -20.04
CA ASP A 21 -4.24 -2.89 -19.36
C ASP A 21 -3.96 -3.21 -17.87
N ARG A 22 -2.75 -3.69 -17.55
CA ARG A 22 -2.32 -3.93 -16.17
C ARG A 22 -2.15 -2.63 -15.39
N ALA A 23 -1.56 -1.61 -16.01
CA ALA A 23 -1.44 -0.29 -15.41
C ALA A 23 -2.81 0.36 -15.16
N GLN A 24 -3.72 0.32 -16.13
CA GLN A 24 -5.08 0.86 -15.99
C GLN A 24 -5.90 0.13 -14.91
N ARG A 25 -5.76 -1.20 -14.79
CA ARG A 25 -6.41 -1.95 -13.70
C ARG A 25 -5.86 -1.59 -12.33
N ALA A 26 -4.54 -1.40 -12.21
CA ALA A 26 -3.92 -0.98 -10.96
C ALA A 26 -4.38 0.44 -10.57
N GLU A 27 -4.44 1.37 -11.52
CA GLU A 27 -4.91 2.74 -11.33
C GLU A 27 -6.40 2.79 -10.96
N SER A 28 -7.23 1.97 -11.61
CA SER A 28 -8.66 1.84 -11.27
C SER A 28 -8.86 1.25 -9.87
N LEU A 29 -8.02 0.29 -9.46
CA LEU A 29 -8.06 -0.28 -8.13
C LEU A 29 -7.61 0.75 -7.08
N ALA A 30 -6.54 1.50 -7.34
CA ALA A 30 -6.07 2.58 -6.47
C ALA A 30 -7.14 3.68 -6.32
N ALA A 31 -7.80 4.07 -7.41
CA ALA A 31 -8.89 5.04 -7.39
C ALA A 31 -10.10 4.52 -6.59
N ALA A 32 -10.49 3.25 -6.76
CA ALA A 32 -11.57 2.63 -5.99
C ALA A 32 -11.25 2.53 -4.50
N LEU A 33 -9.97 2.32 -4.14
CA LEU A 33 -9.51 2.31 -2.74
C LEU A 33 -9.47 3.71 -2.11
N LEU A 34 -9.36 4.76 -2.93
CA LEU A 34 -9.31 6.16 -2.48
C LEU A 34 -10.69 6.78 -2.23
N ASP A 35 -11.78 6.13 -2.64
CA ASP A 35 -13.16 6.61 -2.45
C ASP A 35 -13.72 6.35 -1.02
N THR A 36 -12.89 5.85 -0.10
CA THR A 36 -13.27 5.66 1.33
C THR A 36 -13.33 6.96 2.14
N ARG A 37 -13.42 8.12 1.48
CA ARG A 37 -13.40 9.45 2.11
C ARG A 37 -14.64 9.81 2.95
N GLY A 38 -15.59 8.90 3.10
CA GLY A 38 -16.89 9.17 3.73
C GLY A 38 -17.03 8.79 5.20
N GLN A 39 -16.08 8.06 5.79
CA GLN A 39 -16.17 7.59 7.18
C GLN A 39 -14.86 7.86 7.91
N CYS A 40 -14.88 8.80 8.85
CA CYS A 40 -13.72 9.08 9.71
C CYS A 40 -13.42 7.90 10.65
N ASP A 41 -14.46 7.13 11.01
CA ASP A 41 -14.32 5.87 11.71
C ASP A 41 -13.59 4.86 10.82
N GLY A 42 -12.40 4.45 11.27
CA GLY A 42 -11.56 3.51 10.51
C GLY A 42 -10.71 4.14 9.40
N ALA A 43 -10.64 5.48 9.29
CA ALA A 43 -9.83 6.14 8.25
C ALA A 43 -8.34 5.73 8.27
N ARG A 44 -7.79 5.43 9.45
CA ARG A 44 -6.42 4.90 9.59
C ARG A 44 -6.29 3.49 9.06
N GLU A 45 -7.19 2.61 9.44
CA GLU A 45 -7.21 1.24 8.97
C GLU A 45 -7.41 1.19 7.45
N ALA A 46 -8.30 2.04 6.93
CA ALA A 46 -8.47 2.23 5.49
C ALA A 46 -7.18 2.69 4.81
N ALA A 47 -6.47 3.68 5.38
CA ALA A 47 -5.19 4.14 4.84
C ALA A 47 -4.10 3.05 4.89
N LEU A 48 -4.04 2.26 5.96
CA LEU A 48 -3.12 1.13 6.11
C LEU A 48 -3.41 0.05 5.07
N LEU A 49 -4.67 -0.35 4.92
CA LEU A 49 -5.11 -1.35 3.94
C LEU A 49 -4.86 -0.86 2.51
N ALA A 50 -5.13 0.42 2.22
CA ALA A 50 -4.86 1.01 0.91
C ALA A 50 -3.35 0.98 0.59
N ALA A 51 -2.50 1.41 1.53
CA ALA A 51 -1.04 1.37 1.36
C ALA A 51 -0.53 -0.07 1.18
N HIS A 52 -1.04 -1.03 1.95
CA HIS A 52 -0.67 -2.44 1.83
C HIS A 52 -1.09 -3.03 0.48
N ARG A 53 -2.33 -2.79 0.03
CA ARG A 53 -2.82 -3.25 -1.28
C ARG A 53 -1.99 -2.67 -2.42
N LEU A 54 -1.67 -1.38 -2.34
CA LEU A 54 -0.84 -0.69 -3.33
C LEU A 54 0.58 -1.27 -3.37
N HIS A 55 1.16 -1.56 -2.20
CA HIS A 55 2.46 -2.21 -2.10
C HIS A 55 2.46 -3.63 -2.70
N VAL A 56 1.49 -4.47 -2.33
CA VAL A 56 1.34 -5.83 -2.89
C VAL A 56 1.16 -5.80 -4.40
N ALA A 57 0.39 -4.84 -4.91
CA ALA A 57 0.20 -4.67 -6.35
C ALA A 57 1.52 -4.29 -7.05
N ALA A 58 2.35 -3.42 -6.45
CA ALA A 58 3.66 -3.07 -6.98
C ALA A 58 4.63 -4.28 -6.97
N CYS A 59 4.70 -5.02 -5.86
CA CYS A 59 5.52 -6.24 -5.75
C CYS A 59 5.11 -7.29 -6.79
N ARG A 60 3.80 -7.49 -7.00
CA ARG A 60 3.27 -8.40 -8.03
C ARG A 60 3.63 -7.97 -9.45
N GLN A 61 3.62 -6.67 -9.75
CA GLN A 61 4.04 -6.17 -11.06
C GLN A 61 5.54 -6.43 -11.29
N LEU A 62 6.36 -6.25 -10.26
CA LEU A 62 7.80 -6.44 -10.33
C LEU A 62 8.22 -7.91 -10.32
N GLY A 63 7.38 -8.80 -9.79
CA GLY A 63 7.73 -10.20 -9.55
C GLY A 63 8.77 -10.37 -8.44
N VAL A 64 8.86 -9.41 -7.51
CA VAL A 64 9.81 -9.40 -6.39
C VAL A 64 9.10 -8.94 -5.13
N ASP A 65 9.45 -9.55 -3.99
CA ASP A 65 8.99 -9.09 -2.67
C ASP A 65 9.91 -7.99 -2.16
N GLU A 66 9.49 -6.74 -2.31
CA GLU A 66 10.22 -5.56 -1.85
C GLU A 66 9.80 -5.24 -0.41
N HIS A 67 10.73 -4.94 0.49
CA HIS A 67 10.37 -4.66 1.90
C HIS A 67 9.80 -3.25 2.09
N SER A 68 10.18 -2.32 1.22
CA SER A 68 9.82 -0.91 1.32
C SER A 68 8.74 -0.55 0.30
N ALA A 69 7.55 -0.16 0.78
CA ALA A 69 6.46 0.27 -0.11
C ALA A 69 6.85 1.44 -1.04
N PRO A 70 7.49 2.53 -0.55
CA PRO A 70 7.98 3.59 -1.44
C PRO A 70 8.92 3.09 -2.54
N GLU A 71 9.81 2.15 -2.21
CA GLU A 71 10.78 1.59 -3.16
C GLU A 71 10.10 0.69 -4.19
N ALA A 72 9.14 -0.15 -3.75
CA ALA A 72 8.34 -1.00 -4.63
C ALA A 72 7.60 -0.17 -5.68
N LEU A 73 6.95 0.92 -5.26
CA LEU A 73 6.24 1.83 -6.15
C LEU A 73 7.20 2.52 -7.13
N ARG A 74 8.35 3.01 -6.65
CA ARG A 74 9.37 3.65 -7.48
C ARG A 74 9.87 2.71 -8.58
N ARG A 75 10.20 1.47 -8.22
CA ARG A 75 10.66 0.43 -9.17
C ARG A 75 9.56 0.02 -10.14
N ALA A 76 8.30 -0.01 -9.69
CA ALA A 76 7.15 -0.29 -10.55
C ALA A 76 6.78 0.88 -11.50
N GLY A 77 7.44 2.04 -11.36
CA GLY A 77 7.15 3.25 -12.13
C GLY A 77 5.92 4.02 -11.63
N TRP A 78 5.37 3.67 -10.46
CA TRP A 78 4.16 4.27 -9.87
C TRP A 78 4.52 5.48 -9.01
N THR A 79 5.01 6.53 -9.65
CA THR A 79 5.58 7.72 -8.98
C THR A 79 4.65 8.92 -8.95
N ASP A 80 3.36 8.77 -9.23
CA ASP A 80 2.40 9.86 -9.12
C ASP A 80 2.20 10.31 -7.67
N ALA A 81 1.68 11.53 -7.51
CA ALA A 81 1.52 12.14 -6.19
C ALA A 81 0.48 11.43 -5.30
N ALA A 82 -0.55 10.82 -5.91
CA ALA A 82 -1.62 10.16 -5.17
C ALA A 82 -1.14 8.84 -4.53
N ASN A 83 -0.36 8.06 -5.27
CA ASN A 83 0.25 6.83 -4.77
C ASN A 83 1.25 7.11 -3.65
N ARG A 84 2.11 8.12 -3.81
CA ARG A 84 3.02 8.57 -2.73
C ARG A 84 2.26 9.00 -1.48
N LEU A 85 1.17 9.76 -1.65
CA LEU A 85 0.34 10.20 -0.52
C LEU A 85 -0.32 9.00 0.18
N THR A 86 -0.80 8.01 -0.57
CA THR A 86 -1.42 6.79 0.00
C THR A 86 -0.43 6.03 0.89
N VAL A 87 0.78 5.78 0.39
CA VAL A 87 1.84 5.12 1.18
C VAL A 87 2.23 5.96 2.40
N LEU A 88 2.35 7.28 2.25
CA LEU A 88 2.64 8.18 3.36
C LEU A 88 1.56 8.12 4.45
N ARG A 89 0.28 8.14 4.07
CA ARG A 89 -0.84 8.03 5.03
C ARG A 89 -0.83 6.69 5.76
N GLY A 90 -0.57 5.59 5.05
CA GLY A 90 -0.41 4.27 5.66
C GLY A 90 0.78 4.21 6.63
N ALA A 91 1.94 4.76 6.25
CA ALA A 91 3.10 4.83 7.13
C ALA A 91 2.82 5.66 8.39
N VAL A 92 2.17 6.82 8.25
CA VAL A 92 1.77 7.64 9.41
C VAL A 92 0.74 6.89 10.26
N GLY A 93 -0.28 6.29 9.67
CA GLY A 93 -1.28 5.51 10.40
C GLY A 93 -0.70 4.30 11.17
N ARG A 94 0.42 3.76 10.70
CA ARG A 94 1.14 2.65 11.37
C ARG A 94 1.98 3.14 12.55
N HIS A 95 2.71 4.24 12.38
CA HIS A 95 3.77 4.66 13.30
C HIS A 95 3.35 5.79 14.24
N HIS A 96 2.44 6.66 13.83
CA HIS A 96 1.81 7.63 14.70
C HIS A 96 0.59 6.96 15.30
N GLY A 97 0.81 6.37 16.47
CA GLY A 97 -0.14 5.51 17.15
C GLY A 97 -1.52 6.15 17.32
N LEU A 98 -2.47 5.32 17.77
CA LEU A 98 -3.85 5.72 18.09
C LEU A 98 -3.97 6.99 18.94
N PHE A 99 -2.91 7.37 19.67
CA PHE A 99 -2.93 8.37 20.73
C PHE A 99 -2.42 9.77 20.34
N THR A 100 -1.67 9.97 19.25
CA THR A 100 -1.08 11.30 18.93
C THR A 100 -1.96 12.17 18.05
N VAL A 101 -2.77 11.55 17.22
CA VAL A 101 -3.80 12.19 16.39
C VAL A 101 -5.08 11.43 16.70
N ASP A 102 -6.25 12.05 16.66
CA ASP A 102 -7.53 11.32 16.72
C ASP A 102 -8.01 10.94 15.30
N GLY A 103 -9.07 10.15 15.18
CA GLY A 103 -9.56 9.65 13.88
C GLY A 103 -10.04 10.77 12.95
N ALA A 104 -10.72 11.78 13.51
CA ALA A 104 -11.25 12.92 12.77
C ALA A 104 -10.12 13.82 12.26
N ALA A 105 -9.21 14.22 13.15
CA ALA A 105 -8.03 15.01 12.82
C ALA A 105 -7.18 14.31 11.75
N PHE A 106 -7.01 12.98 11.82
CA PHE A 106 -6.28 12.22 10.80
C PHE A 106 -6.90 12.34 9.40
N CYS A 107 -8.22 12.51 9.30
CA CYS A 107 -8.89 12.68 8.02
C CYS A 107 -8.60 14.04 7.39
N ASP A 108 -8.47 15.06 8.22
CA ASP A 108 -8.29 16.46 7.82
C ASP A 108 -6.84 16.83 7.53
N LEU A 109 -5.88 15.96 7.91
CA LEU A 109 -4.46 16.19 7.64
C LEU A 109 -4.18 16.35 6.13
N SER A 110 -3.48 17.43 5.81
CA SER A 110 -2.88 17.69 4.52
C SER A 110 -1.64 16.82 4.28
N ALA A 111 -1.22 16.71 3.02
CA ALA A 111 0.02 16.03 2.65
C ALA A 111 1.26 16.63 3.34
N ALA A 112 1.28 17.95 3.61
CA ALA A 112 2.37 18.62 4.29
C ALA A 112 2.45 18.21 5.76
N GLU A 113 1.30 18.13 6.44
CA GLU A 113 1.20 17.71 7.83
C GLU A 113 1.56 16.24 8.01
N PHE A 114 1.13 15.35 7.11
CA PHE A 114 1.58 13.96 7.11
C PHE A 114 3.11 13.83 7.02
N ARG A 115 3.77 14.64 6.17
CA ARG A 115 5.24 14.64 6.09
C ARG A 115 5.88 15.20 7.36
N ALA A 116 5.28 16.22 7.98
CA ALA A 116 5.77 16.78 9.24
C ALA A 116 5.71 15.75 10.37
N LEU A 117 4.60 15.01 10.47
CA LEU A 117 4.44 13.88 11.39
C LEU A 117 5.48 12.79 11.11
N GLN A 118 5.63 12.35 9.86
CA GLN A 118 6.64 11.33 9.52
C GLN A 118 8.05 11.74 9.98
N ARG A 119 8.43 13.01 9.79
CA ARG A 119 9.72 13.54 10.26
C ARG A 119 9.83 13.66 11.78
N SER A 120 8.74 13.97 12.49
CA SER A 120 8.77 14.03 13.97
C SER A 120 8.98 12.64 14.57
N ALA A 121 8.36 11.59 14.02
CA ALA A 121 8.60 10.22 14.47
C ALA A 121 10.06 9.78 14.32
N ALA A 122 10.72 10.15 13.21
CA ALA A 122 12.13 9.85 13.02
C ALA A 122 13.02 10.50 14.09
N ARG A 123 12.67 11.71 14.55
CA ARG A 123 13.41 12.42 15.61
C ARG A 123 13.18 11.82 16.99
N SER A 124 11.95 11.40 17.30
CA SER A 124 11.65 10.72 18.57
C SER A 124 12.35 9.37 18.67
N ALA A 125 12.47 8.61 17.57
CA ALA A 125 13.21 7.36 17.54
C ALA A 125 14.72 7.54 17.61
N ALA A 126 15.23 8.68 17.12
CA ALA A 126 16.66 8.99 17.10
C ALA A 126 17.14 9.73 18.36
N ALA A 127 16.29 9.98 19.36
CA ALA A 127 16.73 10.50 20.65
C ALA A 127 17.70 9.47 21.25
N PRO A 128 19.01 9.76 21.32
CA PRO A 128 19.94 8.84 21.95
C PRO A 128 19.51 8.72 23.41
N ASP A 129 19.56 7.49 23.91
CA ASP A 129 19.49 7.17 25.33
C ASP A 129 20.60 7.95 26.06
N GLN A 130 20.32 9.22 26.38
CA GLN A 130 21.25 10.08 27.09
C GLN A 130 21.25 9.66 28.55
N GLY A 131 22.07 8.65 28.83
CA GLY A 131 22.88 8.62 30.04
C GLY A 131 22.12 8.44 31.34
N ARG A 132 21.35 7.36 31.48
CA ARG A 132 20.92 6.89 32.81
C ARG A 132 21.41 5.49 33.16
N HIS A 133 22.67 5.20 32.83
CA HIS A 133 23.41 4.09 33.44
C HIS A 133 24.75 4.56 34.00
N GLY A 134 24.65 5.40 35.04
CA GLY A 134 25.64 5.38 36.09
C GLY A 134 25.36 4.19 37.01
N SER A 135 25.95 3.04 36.72
CA SER A 135 26.21 2.01 37.74
C SER A 135 27.33 1.11 37.24
N ALA A 136 28.46 1.26 37.91
CA ALA A 136 29.70 0.56 37.71
C ALA A 136 29.58 -0.96 37.94
N GLN A 137 30.54 -1.68 37.35
CA GLN A 137 31.11 -2.95 37.82
C GLN A 137 30.16 -4.16 37.99
N ALA A 138 30.29 -5.12 37.07
CA ALA A 138 30.98 -6.38 37.37
C ALA A 138 31.06 -7.22 36.08
N GLN A 139 32.26 -7.32 35.51
CA GLN A 139 32.61 -8.47 34.68
C GLN A 139 32.67 -9.67 35.61
N GLU A 140 31.77 -10.63 35.44
CA GLU A 140 32.06 -12.00 35.84
C GLU A 140 31.47 -12.97 34.82
N ALA A 141 32.36 -13.80 34.31
CA ALA A 141 32.12 -14.79 33.28
C ALA A 141 31.34 -15.98 33.85
N ALA A 142 30.28 -16.43 33.17
CA ALA A 142 29.82 -17.80 33.28
C ALA A 142 28.89 -18.19 32.12
N GLY A 143 29.29 -19.22 31.37
CA GLY A 143 28.39 -20.26 30.88
C GLY A 143 27.45 -19.90 29.73
N ALA A 144 27.95 -20.06 28.50
CA ALA A 144 27.09 -20.30 27.34
C ALA A 144 26.31 -21.62 27.54
N ALA A 145 25.02 -21.53 27.87
CA ALA A 145 24.07 -22.62 27.75
C ALA A 145 23.23 -22.39 26.47
N PRO A 146 23.21 -23.34 25.52
CA PRO A 146 22.35 -23.24 24.35
C PRO A 146 20.89 -23.40 24.79
N SER A 147 20.16 -22.28 24.87
CA SER A 147 18.71 -22.30 25.01
C SER A 147 18.10 -22.79 23.69
N GLN A 148 17.94 -24.11 23.58
CA GLN A 148 17.06 -24.73 22.60
C GLN A 148 15.62 -24.34 22.96
N LEU A 149 15.15 -23.23 22.41
CA LEU A 149 13.73 -22.94 22.38
C LEU A 149 13.05 -24.06 21.58
N PRO A 150 12.02 -24.73 22.13
CA PRO A 150 11.28 -25.76 21.41
C PRO A 150 10.67 -25.12 20.16
N GLN A 151 11.16 -25.53 18.99
CA GLN A 151 10.52 -25.12 17.74
C GLN A 151 9.10 -25.71 17.74
N PRO A 152 8.05 -24.89 17.56
CA PRO A 152 6.72 -25.43 17.37
C PRO A 152 6.75 -26.33 16.12
N PRO A 153 6.04 -27.49 16.14
CA PRO A 153 6.01 -28.37 14.99
C PRO A 153 5.57 -27.56 13.77
N ALA A 154 6.31 -27.69 12.67
CA ALA A 154 6.03 -27.09 11.38
C ALA A 154 4.71 -27.63 10.82
N ARG A 155 3.59 -27.23 11.42
CA ARG A 155 2.26 -27.42 10.87
C ARG A 155 2.10 -26.38 9.77
N SER A 156 2.34 -26.83 8.55
CA SER A 156 1.85 -26.30 7.29
C SER A 156 0.77 -25.22 7.46
N ILE A 157 1.17 -23.95 7.40
CA ILE A 157 0.28 -22.79 7.20
C ILE A 157 -0.20 -22.76 5.72
N ALA A 158 0.05 -23.81 4.93
CA ALA A 158 -0.36 -23.87 3.53
C ALA A 158 -1.81 -24.32 3.31
N GLN A 159 -2.60 -24.65 4.36
CA GLN A 159 -3.94 -25.22 4.19
C GLN A 159 -5.12 -24.45 4.79
N ARG A 160 -4.92 -23.24 5.33
CA ARG A 160 -6.05 -22.41 5.78
C ARG A 160 -5.85 -20.97 5.34
N LEU A 161 -6.26 -20.67 4.12
CA LEU A 161 -6.82 -19.38 3.68
C LEU A 161 -7.19 -19.44 2.17
N VAL A 162 -7.79 -20.55 1.72
CA VAL A 162 -8.65 -20.49 0.52
C VAL A 162 -10.01 -20.03 1.02
N MET A 163 -10.17 -18.73 1.21
CA MET A 163 -11.51 -18.15 1.28
C MET A 163 -12.10 -18.27 -0.12
N PRO A 164 -13.23 -18.98 -0.32
CA PRO A 164 -13.92 -18.94 -1.60
C PRO A 164 -14.26 -17.48 -1.89
N ALA A 165 -13.85 -16.99 -3.06
CA ALA A 165 -14.23 -15.67 -3.51
C ALA A 165 -15.76 -15.55 -3.42
N PRO A 166 -16.32 -14.53 -2.75
CA PRO A 166 -17.76 -14.33 -2.78
C PRO A 166 -18.17 -14.20 -4.24
N ALA A 167 -19.11 -15.05 -4.68
CA ALA A 167 -19.68 -14.98 -6.01
C ALA A 167 -20.30 -13.57 -6.17
N LEU A 168 -19.59 -12.69 -6.87
CA LEU A 168 -20.13 -11.40 -7.27
C LEU A 168 -21.34 -11.72 -8.17
N PRO A 169 -22.55 -11.22 -7.85
CA PRO A 169 -23.69 -11.39 -8.73
C PRO A 169 -23.35 -10.72 -10.06
N GLY A 170 -23.09 -11.54 -11.09
CA GLY A 170 -22.78 -11.14 -12.46
C GLY A 170 -23.99 -10.55 -13.17
N GLY A 171 -24.68 -9.60 -12.54
CA GLY A 171 -25.70 -8.80 -13.17
C GLY A 171 -25.05 -7.72 -14.05
N PRO A 172 -25.54 -7.47 -15.27
CA PRO A 172 -25.08 -6.33 -16.05
C PRO A 172 -25.29 -5.05 -15.24
N LEU A 173 -24.24 -4.22 -15.16
CA LEU A 173 -24.29 -2.89 -14.55
C LEU A 173 -25.49 -2.13 -15.12
N ARG A 174 -26.46 -1.79 -14.25
CA ARG A 174 -27.65 -1.05 -14.66
C ARG A 174 -27.22 0.21 -15.43
N PRO A 175 -27.69 0.43 -16.67
CA PRO A 175 -27.23 1.53 -17.53
C PRO A 175 -27.47 2.92 -16.91
N ASP A 176 -28.36 3.02 -15.93
CA ASP A 176 -28.72 4.26 -15.23
C ASP A 176 -27.60 4.79 -14.30
N LEU A 177 -26.72 3.92 -13.78
CA LEU A 177 -25.65 4.37 -12.86
C LEU A 177 -24.50 5.07 -13.61
N ALA A 178 -24.16 4.59 -14.81
CA ALA A 178 -23.14 5.20 -15.66
C ALA A 178 -23.55 6.59 -16.16
N ALA A 179 -24.86 6.83 -16.38
CA ALA A 179 -25.40 8.13 -16.77
C ALA A 179 -25.35 9.17 -15.65
N ARG A 180 -25.58 8.75 -14.39
CA ARG A 180 -25.51 9.64 -13.21
C ARG A 180 -24.10 10.14 -12.92
N LEU A 181 -23.08 9.29 -13.09
CA LEU A 181 -21.68 9.69 -12.91
C LEU A 181 -21.21 10.72 -13.96
N ARG A 182 -21.68 10.61 -15.22
CA ARG A 182 -21.35 11.58 -16.27
C ARG A 182 -21.97 12.97 -16.06
N ARG A 183 -23.12 13.08 -15.36
CA ARG A 183 -23.76 14.38 -15.08
C ARG A 183 -23.05 15.18 -13.98
N ARG A 184 -22.40 14.51 -13.01
CA ARG A 184 -21.68 15.20 -11.92
C ARG A 184 -20.38 15.88 -12.37
N CYS A 185 -19.72 15.39 -13.41
CA CYS A 185 -18.47 15.99 -13.90
C CYS A 185 -18.68 17.24 -14.79
N ARG A 186 -19.93 17.58 -15.16
CA ARG A 186 -20.21 18.68 -16.09
C ARG A 186 -20.59 20.01 -15.45
N ASN A 187 -20.84 20.04 -14.13
CA ASN A 187 -21.17 21.27 -13.39
C ASN A 187 -20.43 21.28 -12.04
N PRO A 188 -19.16 21.73 -12.00
CA PRO A 188 -18.57 22.09 -10.72
C PRO A 188 -19.34 23.28 -10.13
N PRO A 189 -19.59 23.31 -8.80
CA PRO A 189 -20.21 24.45 -8.17
C PRO A 189 -19.32 25.69 -8.36
N ARG A 190 -19.87 26.74 -8.97
CA ARG A 190 -19.23 28.06 -9.02
C ARG A 190 -19.18 28.60 -7.59
N ARG A 191 -17.97 28.84 -7.10
CA ARG A 191 -17.72 29.65 -5.90
C ARG A 191 -17.36 31.05 -6.35
#